data_AF-A0A2V8J3F5-F1
#
_entry.id   AF-A0A2V8J3F5-F1
#
_cell.length_a   1.000
_cell.length_b   1.000
_cell.length_c   1.000
_cell.angle_alpha   90.00
_cell.angle_beta   90.00
_cell.angle_gamma   90.00
#
_symmetry.space_group_name_H-M   'P 1'
#
loop_
_entity.id
_entity.type
_entity.pdbx_description
1 polymer ?
#
loop_
_entity_poly.entity_id
_entity_poly.type
_entity_poly.pdbx_seq_one_letter_code
_entity_poly.pdbx_strand_id
1 'polypeptide(L)' 'FAMSTGTSSVNANHGAIGALAAEAVSEAIVRAVMKAKSLAGIFSYGDIGR' A
#
# COMPACT_ATOMS: atom_id res chain seq x y z
N PHE A 1 6.80 -0.81 -8.77
CA PHE A 1 8.14 -0.20 -8.88
C PHE A 1 8.83 -0.29 -7.53
N ALA A 2 10.16 -0.32 -7.50
CA ALA A 2 10.96 -0.27 -6.28
C ALA A 2 12.02 0.83 -6.44
N MET A 3 12.37 1.51 -5.35
CA MET A 3 13.34 2.60 -5.33
C MET A 3 14.21 2.51 -4.08
N SER A 4 15.51 2.79 -4.22
CA SER A 4 16.43 3.00 -3.12
C SER A 4 16.92 4.45 -3.15
N THR A 5 16.92 5.13 -2.00
CA THR A 5 17.46 6.49 -1.85
C THR A 5 18.99 6.49 -1.74
N GLY A 6 19.62 5.32 -1.55
CA GLY A 6 21.08 5.18 -1.44
C GLY A 6 21.70 5.81 -0.18
N THR A 7 20.90 6.18 0.82
CA THR A 7 21.37 6.95 1.98
C THR A 7 21.95 6.09 3.12
N SER A 8 21.84 4.76 3.05
CA SER A 8 22.32 3.84 4.09
C SER A 8 23.23 2.77 3.49
N SER A 9 24.38 2.54 4.14
CA SER A 9 25.40 1.57 3.74
C SER A 9 25.43 0.32 4.64
N VAL A 10 24.42 0.16 5.51
CA VAL A 10 24.32 -1.02 6.38
C VAL A 10 24.13 -2.29 5.56
N ASN A 11 24.66 -3.41 6.05
CA ASN A 11 24.37 -4.71 5.46
C ASN A 11 22.88 -5.04 5.68
N ALA A 12 22.11 -4.99 4.61
CA ALA A 12 20.66 -5.08 4.65
C ALA A 12 20.19 -6.54 4.68
N ASN A 13 19.29 -6.85 5.61
CA ASN A 13 18.55 -8.11 5.55
C ASN A 13 17.41 -7.99 4.53
N HIS A 14 17.64 -8.46 3.31
CA HIS A 14 16.66 -8.39 2.22
C HIS A 14 15.36 -9.16 2.50
N GLY A 15 15.41 -10.22 3.31
CA GLY A 15 14.21 -10.95 3.72
C GLY A 15 13.30 -10.09 4.61
N ALA A 16 13.89 -9.41 5.60
CA ALA A 16 13.16 -8.47 6.45
C ALA A 16 12.61 -7.27 5.65
N ILE A 17 13.39 -6.72 4.72
CA ILE A 17 12.94 -5.65 3.81
C ILE A 17 11.75 -6.12 2.96
N GLY A 18 11.83 -7.33 2.41
CA GLY A 18 10.74 -7.91 1.60
C GLY A 18 9.46 -8.08 2.40
N ALA A 19 9.54 -8.56 3.64
CA ALA A 19 8.39 -8.70 4.53
C ALA A 19 7.74 -7.33 4.82
N LEU A 20 8.54 -6.32 5.18
CA LEU A 20 8.05 -4.97 5.43
C LEU A 20 7.45 -4.33 4.17
N ALA A 21 8.05 -4.55 3.01
CA ALA A 21 7.51 -4.04 1.74
C ALA A 21 6.15 -4.67 1.41
N ALA A 22 5.99 -5.99 1.62
CA ALA A 22 4.72 -6.67 1.41
C ALA A 22 3.62 -6.14 2.34
N GLU A 23 3.94 -5.95 3.62
CA GLU A 23 3.03 -5.36 4.61
C GLU A 23 2.62 -3.93 4.22
N ALA A 24 3.59 -3.08 3.88
CA ALA A 24 3.33 -1.70 3.50
C ALA A 24 2.44 -1.60 2.24
N VAL A 25 2.64 -2.48 1.25
CA VAL A 25 1.80 -2.52 0.04
C VAL A 25 0.39 -3.00 0.38
N SER A 26 0.25 -4.05 1.17
CA SER A 26 -1.05 -4.55 1.62
C SER A 26 -1.85 -3.44 2.32
N GLU A 27 -1.22 -2.73 3.27
CA GLU A 27 -1.85 -1.63 3.98
C GLU A 27 -2.22 -0.47 3.06
N ALA A 28 -1.35 -0.12 2.09
CA ALA A 28 -1.62 0.93 1.12
C ALA A 28 -2.86 0.61 0.26
N ILE A 29 -3.04 -0.65 -0.14
CA ILE A 29 -4.23 -1.10 -0.89
C ILE A 29 -5.50 -0.91 -0.04
N VAL A 30 -5.49 -1.40 1.20
CA VAL A 30 -6.64 -1.26 2.10
C VAL A 30 -6.97 0.22 2.33
N ARG A 31 -5.95 1.04 2.61
CA ARG A 31 -6.12 2.49 2.78
C ARG A 31 -6.69 3.16 1.54
N ALA A 32 -6.30 2.73 0.33
CA ALA A 32 -6.84 3.26 -0.92
C ALA A 32 -8.31 2.91 -1.09
N VAL A 33 -8.69 1.65 -0.86
CA VAL A 33 -10.09 1.20 -0.93
C VAL A 33 -10.96 1.96 0.07
N MET A 34 -10.51 2.10 1.32
CA MET A 34 -11.26 2.80 2.37
C MET A 34 -11.43 4.31 2.11
N LYS A 35 -10.52 4.93 1.35
CA LYS A 35 -10.58 6.37 1.02
C LYS A 35 -11.20 6.65 -0.35
N ALA A 36 -11.49 5.62 -1.14
CA ALA A 36 -12.07 5.79 -2.46
C ALA A 36 -13.42 6.51 -2.36
N LYS A 37 -13.68 7.39 -3.33
CA LYS A 37 -14.99 8.03 -3.50
C LYS A 37 -15.68 7.41 -4.71
N SER A 38 -16.99 7.33 -4.63
CA SER A 38 -17.84 6.85 -5.72
C SER A 38 -17.82 7.82 -6.87
N LEU A 39 -17.96 7.28 -8.08
CA LEU A 39 -18.17 8.02 -9.32
C LEU A 39 -19.49 7.58 -9.93
N ALA A 40 -20.02 8.35 -10.88
CA ALA A 40 -21.25 7.98 -11.58
C ALA A 40 -21.10 6.58 -12.22
N GLY A 41 -21.89 5.61 -11.76
CA GLY A 41 -21.84 4.21 -12.23
C GLY A 41 -20.73 3.34 -11.62
N ILE A 42 -19.92 3.87 -10.69
CA ILE A 42 -18.86 3.10 -9.99
C ILE A 42 -18.97 3.39 -8.49
N PHE A 43 -19.41 2.39 -7.74
CA PHE A 43 -19.57 2.50 -6.29
C PHE A 43 -18.24 2.28 -5.56
N SER A 44 -18.05 3.02 -4.49
CA SER A 44 -16.96 2.81 -3.54
C SER A 44 -17.35 1.74 -2.52
N TYR A 45 -16.37 1.18 -1.82
CA TYR A 45 -16.64 0.25 -0.71
C TYR A 45 -17.53 0.90 0.37
N GLY A 46 -17.41 2.22 0.59
CA GLY A 46 -18.24 2.95 1.54
C GLY A 46 -19.73 3.01 1.21
N ASP A 47 -20.13 2.67 -0.02
CA ASP A 47 -21.53 2.66 -0.44
C ASP A 47 -22.24 1.34 -0.09
N ILE A 48 -21.49 0.27 0.17
CA ILE A 48 -22.04 -1.09 0.39
C ILE A 48 -22.78 -1.18 1.74
N GLY A 49 -22.56 -0.24 2.67
CA GLY A 49 -23.14 -0.25 4.02
C GLY A 49 -24.09 0.90 4.36
N ARG A 50 -24.55 1.68 3.37
CA ARG A 50 -25.56 2.74 3.56
C ARG A 50 -26.92 2.36 2.98
#